data_AF-A0A959G2H7-F1
#
_entry.id   AF-A0A959G2H7-F1
#
_cell.length_a   1.000
_cell.length_b   1.000
_cell.length_c   1.000
_cell.angle_alpha   90.00
_cell.angle_beta   90.00
_cell.angle_gamma   90.00
#
_symmetry.space_group_name_H-M   'P 1'
#
loop_
_entity.id
_entity.type
_entity.pdbx_description
1 polymer ?
#
loop_
_entity_poly.entity_id
_entity_poly.type
_entity_poly.pdbx_seq_one_letter_code
_entity_poly.pdbx_strand_id
1 'polypeptide(L)'
;MAESRDPKAIEVQVAEIIRRLQSLADPEKARLKQEKYGIYAQNAIGVYHKDLQILAKEFGPDEGLAVALFETGIYECRLLCSKMYRPKYLTDALMESWVQTFENWEITDSFAMGLFAAAASA
;
A
#
# COMPACT_ATOMS: atom_id res chain seq x y z
N MET A 1 -17.72 -13.16 7.67
CA MET A 1 -17.44 -11.86 8.31
C MET A 1 -16.04 -11.94 8.88
N ALA A 2 -15.07 -11.20 8.34
CA ALA A 2 -13.78 -11.05 9.00
C ALA A 2 -14.03 -10.40 10.37
N GLU A 3 -13.56 -11.02 11.45
CA GLU A 3 -13.66 -10.46 12.79
C GLU A 3 -13.05 -9.05 12.75
N SER A 4 -13.82 -8.03 13.16
CA SER A 4 -13.32 -6.67 13.15
C SER A 4 -12.23 -6.56 14.21
N ARG A 5 -10.99 -6.47 13.76
CA ARG A 5 -9.83 -6.18 14.61
C ARG A 5 -10.08 -4.89 15.39
N ASP A 6 -9.62 -4.84 16.63
CA ASP A 6 -9.73 -3.64 17.48
C ASP A 6 -9.21 -2.40 16.72
N PRO A 7 -10.06 -1.38 16.47
CA PRO A 7 -9.66 -0.16 15.76
C PRO A 7 -8.41 0.49 16.37
N LYS A 8 -8.28 0.45 17.70
CA LYS A 8 -7.12 1.03 18.38
C LYS A 8 -5.84 0.27 18.08
N ALA A 9 -5.93 -1.06 17.94
CA ALA A 9 -4.78 -1.88 17.55
C ALA A 9 -4.35 -1.60 16.11
N ILE A 10 -5.30 -1.38 15.20
CA ILE A 10 -5.01 -0.96 13.82
C ILE A 10 -4.29 0.38 13.81
N GLU A 11 -4.81 1.39 14.52
CA GLU A 11 -4.19 2.72 14.60
C GLU A 11 -2.74 2.67 15.10
N VAL A 12 -2.47 1.87 16.15
CA VAL A 12 -1.12 1.68 16.68
C VAL A 12 -0.18 1.08 15.63
N GLN A 13 -0.63 0.09 14.86
CA GLN A 13 0.18 -0.54 13.82
C GLN A 13 0.39 0.37 12.62
N VAL A 14 -0.63 1.12 12.20
CA VAL A 14 -0.47 2.15 11.16
C VAL A 14 0.61 3.16 11.57
N ALA A 15 0.53 3.67 12.80
CA ALA A 15 1.53 4.61 13.32
C ALA A 15 2.94 3.99 13.43
N GLU A 16 3.04 2.70 13.74
CA GLU A 16 4.31 1.97 13.73
C GLU A 16 4.88 1.85 12.31
N ILE A 17 4.08 1.41 11.33
CA ILE A 17 4.49 1.27 9.94
C ILE A 17 4.93 2.61 9.36
N ILE A 18 4.15 3.69 9.60
CA ILE A 18 4.50 5.04 9.16
C ILE A 18 5.84 5.47 9.75
N ARG A 19 6.07 5.28 11.06
CA ARG A 19 7.36 5.62 11.68
C ARG A 19 8.53 4.88 11.04
N ARG A 20 8.34 3.59 10.73
CA ARG A 20 9.38 2.78 10.07
C ARG A 20 9.64 3.23 8.64
N LEU A 21 8.59 3.51 7.87
CA LEU A 21 8.73 4.07 6.53
C LEU A 21 9.42 5.44 6.55
N GLN A 22 9.07 6.31 7.51
CA GLN A 22 9.72 7.60 7.71
C GLN A 22 11.21 7.45 8.03
N SER A 23 11.61 6.42 8.80
CA SER A 23 13.03 6.14 9.06
C SER A 23 13.82 5.68 7.82
N LEU A 24 13.12 5.21 6.79
CA LEU A 24 13.68 4.76 5.51
C LEU A 24 13.51 5.79 4.38
N ALA A 25 12.77 6.87 4.66
CA ALA A 25 12.38 7.87 3.69
C ALA A 25 13.62 8.57 3.12
N ASP A 26 13.58 8.78 1.81
CA ASP A 26 14.65 9.43 1.07
C ASP A 26 14.04 10.23 -0.09
N PRO A 27 13.88 11.56 0.07
CA PRO A 27 13.30 12.42 -0.95
C PRO A 27 14.04 12.36 -2.29
N GLU A 28 15.35 12.07 -2.29
CA GLU A 28 16.12 11.95 -3.52
C GLU A 28 15.72 10.71 -4.32
N LYS A 29 15.34 9.61 -3.65
CA LYS A 29 14.76 8.44 -4.33
C LYS A 29 13.42 8.76 -4.98
N ALA A 30 12.57 9.53 -4.29
CA ALA A 30 11.29 9.98 -4.86
C ALA A 30 11.52 10.84 -6.11
N ARG A 31 12.45 11.80 -6.05
CA ARG A 31 12.83 12.65 -7.19
C ARG A 31 13.38 11.82 -8.35
N LEU A 32 14.30 10.89 -8.07
CA LEU A 32 14.89 10.03 -9.09
C LEU A 32 13.83 9.15 -9.77
N LYS A 33 12.84 8.65 -9.01
CA LYS A 33 11.72 7.90 -9.58
C LYS A 33 10.87 8.74 -10.54
N GLN A 34 10.60 10.00 -10.18
CA GLN A 34 9.89 10.95 -11.05
C GLN A 34 10.67 11.19 -12.34
N GLU A 35 11.95 11.56 -12.22
CA GLU A 35 12.77 11.97 -13.37
C GLU A 35 13.10 10.82 -14.32
N LYS A 36 13.42 9.64 -13.78
CA LYS A 36 13.85 8.51 -14.62
C LYS A 36 12.70 7.65 -15.13
N TYR A 37 11.62 7.55 -14.35
CA TYR A 37 10.56 6.58 -14.62
C TYR A 37 9.17 7.21 -14.75
N GLY A 38 9.04 8.53 -14.65
CA GLY A 38 7.76 9.24 -14.75
C GLY A 38 6.78 8.89 -13.62
N ILE A 39 7.28 8.45 -12.46
CA ILE A 39 6.46 8.09 -11.31
C ILE A 39 6.15 9.36 -10.51
N TYR A 40 5.14 10.10 -10.92
CA TYR A 40 4.60 11.23 -10.17
C TYR A 40 3.56 10.73 -9.17
N ALA A 41 3.77 11.01 -7.90
CA ALA A 41 2.93 10.54 -6.81
C ALA A 41 2.82 11.61 -5.73
N GLN A 42 1.62 11.85 -5.24
CA GLN A 42 1.40 12.71 -4.08
C GLN A 42 1.87 12.00 -2.81
N ASN A 43 2.47 12.77 -1.89
CA ASN A 43 2.96 12.27 -0.60
C ASN A 43 3.91 11.06 -0.68
N ALA A 44 4.72 10.99 -1.75
CA ALA A 44 5.80 10.01 -1.86
C ALA A 44 6.96 10.38 -0.94
N ILE A 45 7.35 9.45 -0.06
CA ILE A 45 8.45 9.63 0.89
C ILE A 45 9.74 8.94 0.43
N GLY A 46 9.70 8.19 -0.67
CA GLY A 46 10.88 7.66 -1.34
C GLY A 46 11.44 6.41 -0.67
N VAL A 47 10.62 5.36 -0.57
CA VAL A 47 11.06 4.04 -0.07
C VAL A 47 11.12 3.03 -1.22
N TYR A 48 12.09 2.11 -1.16
CA TYR A 48 12.22 1.05 -2.17
C TYR A 48 11.20 -0.06 -1.96
N HIS A 49 10.75 -0.69 -3.04
CA HIS A 49 9.86 -1.86 -2.97
C HIS A 49 10.44 -2.99 -2.12
N LYS A 50 11.77 -3.16 -2.08
CA LYS A 50 12.41 -4.18 -1.23
C LYS A 50 12.04 -3.99 0.24
N ASP A 51 12.06 -2.76 0.74
CA ASP A 51 11.75 -2.46 2.14
C ASP A 51 10.24 -2.61 2.41
N LEU A 52 9.40 -2.20 1.46
CA LEU A 52 7.96 -2.46 1.52
C LEU A 52 7.65 -3.96 1.61
N GLN A 53 8.37 -4.80 0.85
CA GLN A 53 8.20 -6.25 0.90
C GLN A 53 8.64 -6.86 2.25
N ILE A 54 9.65 -6.27 2.90
CA ILE A 54 10.07 -6.69 4.26
C ILE A 54 8.95 -6.38 5.25
N LEU A 55 8.43 -5.15 5.23
CA LEU A 55 7.31 -4.74 6.10
C LEU A 55 6.07 -5.58 5.86
N ALA A 56 5.67 -5.80 4.61
CA ALA A 56 4.50 -6.62 4.28
C ALA A 56 4.62 -8.06 4.81
N LYS A 57 5.83 -8.65 4.77
CA LYS A 57 6.09 -9.98 5.34
C LYS A 57 6.04 -10.00 6.86
N GLU A 58 6.51 -8.95 7.50
CA GLU A 58 6.59 -8.85 8.96
C GLU A 58 5.22 -8.65 9.60
N PHE A 59 4.42 -7.71 9.07
CA PHE A 59 3.07 -7.46 9.57
C PHE A 59 2.05 -8.51 9.07
N GLY A 60 2.35 -9.15 7.94
CA GLY A 60 1.51 -10.16 7.33
C GLY A 60 0.23 -9.59 6.70
N PRO A 61 -0.60 -10.45 6.10
CA PRO A 61 -1.81 -10.00 5.44
C PRO A 61 -2.91 -9.66 6.46
N ASP A 62 -3.51 -8.48 6.33
CA ASP A 62 -4.61 -7.98 7.16
C ASP A 62 -5.40 -6.93 6.37
N GLU A 63 -6.69 -7.18 6.13
CA GLU A 63 -7.54 -6.33 5.30
C GLU A 63 -7.81 -4.97 5.94
N GLY A 64 -8.04 -4.94 7.25
CA GLY A 64 -8.34 -3.72 8.00
C GLY A 64 -7.13 -2.80 8.08
N LEU A 65 -5.95 -3.37 8.35
CA LEU A 65 -4.68 -2.64 8.35
C LEU A 65 -4.31 -2.16 6.95
N ALA A 66 -4.48 -3.00 5.92
CA ALA A 66 -4.20 -2.61 4.53
C ALA A 66 -5.07 -1.43 4.08
N VAL A 67 -6.38 -1.47 4.34
CA VAL A 67 -7.28 -0.34 4.05
C VAL A 67 -6.86 0.89 4.86
N ALA A 68 -6.60 0.75 6.16
CA ALA A 68 -6.17 1.88 6.99
C ALA A 68 -4.86 2.52 6.49
N LEU A 69 -3.90 1.72 6.01
CA LEU A 69 -2.68 2.22 5.36
C LEU A 69 -2.97 2.98 4.07
N PHE A 70 -3.91 2.50 3.26
CA PHE A 70 -4.31 3.18 2.03
C PHE A 70 -4.88 4.58 2.30
N GLU A 71 -5.76 4.68 3.31
CA GLU A 71 -6.44 5.91 3.72
C GLU A 71 -5.47 6.97 4.30
N THR A 72 -4.24 6.59 4.68
CA THR A 72 -3.22 7.58 5.10
C THR A 72 -2.85 8.57 4.01
N GLY A 73 -3.07 8.21 2.74
CA GLY A 73 -2.67 9.01 1.60
C GLY A 73 -1.16 9.08 1.36
N ILE A 74 -0.34 8.41 2.17
CA ILE A 74 1.11 8.27 1.94
C ILE A 74 1.30 7.23 0.84
N TYR A 75 2.05 7.59 -0.20
CA TYR A 75 2.18 6.76 -1.40
C TYR A 75 2.70 5.35 -1.09
N GLU A 76 3.78 5.25 -0.30
CA GLU A 76 4.35 3.98 0.15
C GLU A 76 3.39 3.15 1.01
N CYS A 77 2.49 3.77 1.77
CA CYS A 77 1.46 3.06 2.53
C CYS A 77 0.39 2.49 1.61
N ARG A 78 0.01 3.21 0.55
CA ARG A 78 -0.88 2.67 -0.51
C ARG A 78 -0.25 1.49 -1.24
N LEU A 79 1.05 1.57 -1.54
CA LEU A 79 1.79 0.43 -2.12
C LEU A 79 1.87 -0.77 -1.17
N LEU A 80 1.93 -0.55 0.15
CA LEU A 80 1.87 -1.63 1.13
C LEU A 80 0.48 -2.28 1.19
N CYS A 81 -0.60 -1.49 1.07
CA CYS A 81 -1.96 -2.01 1.01
C CYS A 81 -2.09 -3.13 -0.03
N SER A 82 -1.58 -2.92 -1.24
CA SER A 82 -1.66 -3.94 -2.31
C SER A 82 -0.92 -5.25 -1.99
N LYS A 83 0.07 -5.21 -1.10
CA LYS A 83 0.88 -6.36 -0.68
C LYS A 83 0.30 -7.09 0.52
N MET A 84 -0.54 -6.41 1.31
CA MET A 84 -1.08 -6.93 2.58
C MET A 84 -2.55 -7.32 2.49
N TYR A 85 -3.30 -6.76 1.55
CA TYR A 85 -4.70 -7.11 1.37
C TYR A 85 -4.86 -8.52 0.78
N ARG A 86 -5.78 -9.34 1.30
CA ARG A 86 -5.99 -10.69 0.77
C ARG A 86 -6.97 -10.65 -0.42
N PRO A 87 -6.60 -11.24 -1.58
CA PRO A 87 -7.42 -11.17 -2.79
C PRO A 87 -8.86 -11.70 -2.61
N LYS A 88 -9.05 -12.76 -1.80
CA LYS A 88 -10.36 -13.39 -1.57
C LYS A 88 -11.42 -12.50 -0.90
N TYR A 89 -11.03 -11.37 -0.32
CA TYR A 89 -11.96 -10.42 0.30
C TYR A 89 -12.12 -9.13 -0.52
N LEU A 90 -11.47 -9.07 -1.68
CA LEU A 90 -11.56 -7.94 -2.57
C LEU A 90 -12.97 -7.86 -3.15
N THR A 91 -13.50 -6.64 -3.23
CA THR A 91 -14.82 -6.38 -3.82
C THR A 91 -14.67 -5.38 -4.96
N ASP A 92 -15.58 -5.43 -5.94
CA ASP A 92 -15.58 -4.49 -7.07
C ASP A 92 -15.65 -3.04 -6.59
N ALA A 93 -16.47 -2.75 -5.58
CA ALA A 93 -16.57 -1.41 -4.99
C ALA A 93 -15.24 -0.91 -4.41
N LEU A 94 -14.48 -1.80 -3.73
CA LEU A 94 -13.17 -1.44 -3.20
C LEU A 94 -12.15 -1.23 -4.32
N MET A 95 -12.17 -2.09 -5.35
CA MET A 95 -11.34 -1.92 -6.55
C MET A 95 -11.61 -0.58 -7.23
N GLU A 96 -12.88 -0.27 -7.50
CA GLU A 96 -13.31 1.00 -8.10
C GLU A 96 -12.88 2.21 -7.27
N SER A 97 -12.98 2.14 -5.94
CA SER A 97 -12.54 3.22 -5.06
C SER A 97 -11.03 3.47 -5.14
N TRP A 98 -10.23 2.41 -5.25
CA TRP A 98 -8.77 2.52 -5.30
C TRP A 98 -8.28 3.01 -6.66
N VAL A 99 -8.80 2.47 -7.77
CA VAL A 99 -8.33 2.85 -9.12
C VAL A 99 -8.52 4.33 -9.41
N GLN A 100 -9.54 4.97 -8.82
CA GLN A 100 -9.76 6.42 -8.94
C GLN A 100 -8.63 7.27 -8.32
N THR A 101 -7.79 6.67 -7.46
CA THR A 101 -6.68 7.35 -6.80
C THR A 101 -5.32 7.09 -7.44
N PHE A 102 -5.24 6.24 -8.47
CA PHE A 102 -3.97 5.83 -9.06
C PHE A 102 -3.43 6.93 -9.98
N GLU A 103 -2.25 7.45 -9.64
CA GLU A 103 -1.66 8.61 -10.31
C GLU A 103 -0.57 8.25 -11.32
N ASN A 104 -0.11 6.99 -11.29
CA ASN A 104 0.99 6.52 -12.11
C ASN A 104 0.96 5.00 -12.31
N TRP A 105 1.88 4.50 -13.14
CA TRP A 105 1.96 3.09 -13.49
C TRP A 105 2.44 2.19 -12.33
N GLU A 106 3.24 2.68 -11.38
CA GLU A 106 3.78 1.84 -10.29
C GLU A 106 2.70 1.42 -9.30
N ILE A 107 1.81 2.34 -8.90
CA ILE A 107 0.65 1.98 -8.06
C ILE A 107 -0.36 1.13 -8.84
N THR A 108 -0.57 1.44 -10.12
CA THR A 108 -1.44 0.66 -11.00
C THR A 108 -0.98 -0.79 -11.08
N ASP A 109 0.30 -1.04 -11.38
CA ASP A 109 0.88 -2.39 -11.47
C ASP A 109 0.86 -3.09 -10.11
N SER A 110 1.15 -2.36 -9.02
CA SER A 110 1.18 -2.92 -7.68
C SER A 110 -0.19 -3.48 -7.25
N PHE A 111 -1.28 -2.85 -7.66
CA PHE A 111 -2.64 -3.36 -7.41
C PHE A 111 -3.11 -4.34 -8.48
N ALA A 112 -2.97 -4.00 -9.77
CA ALA A 112 -3.45 -4.84 -10.85
C ALA A 112 -2.77 -6.22 -10.88
N MET A 113 -1.44 -6.25 -10.80
CA MET A 113 -0.67 -7.50 -10.82
C MET A 113 -0.57 -8.14 -9.44
N GLY A 114 -0.41 -7.34 -8.39
CA GLY A 114 -0.17 -7.83 -7.03
C GLY A 114 -1.41 -8.31 -6.30
N LEU A 115 -2.60 -7.78 -6.64
CA LEU A 115 -3.82 -8.02 -5.90
C LEU A 115 -4.99 -8.43 -6.81
N PHE A 116 -5.30 -7.65 -7.85
CA PHE A 116 -6.51 -7.84 -8.65
C PHE A 116 -6.43 -9.13 -9.50
N ALA A 117 -5.30 -9.38 -10.15
CA ALA A 117 -5.08 -10.61 -10.92
C ALA A 117 -5.21 -11.87 -10.04
N ALA A 118 -4.76 -11.80 -8.78
CA ALA A 118 -4.88 -12.90 -7.84
C ALA A 118 -6.33 -13.11 -7.37
N ALA A 119 -7.15 -12.05 -7.31
CA ALA A 119 -8.56 -12.15 -6.93
C ALA A 119 -9.40 -12.84 -8.01
N ALA A 120 -9.09 -12.63 -9.30
CA ALA A 120 -9.77 -13.29 -10.42
C ALA A 120 -9.53 -14.83 -10.47
N SER A 121 -8.58 -15.34 -9.71
CA SER A 121 -8.22 -16.76 -9.63
C SER A 121 -8.55 -17.41 -8.29
N ALA A 122 -9.17 -16.67 -7.37
CA ALA A 122 -9.50 -17.10 -6.00
C ALA A 122 -10.97 -17.54 -5.88
#